data_AF-A0A3B0ZMK9-F1
#
_entry.id   AF-A0A3B0ZMK9-F1
#
_cell.length_a   1.000
_cell.length_b   1.000
_cell.length_c   1.000
_cell.angle_alpha   90.00
_cell.angle_beta   90.00
_cell.angle_gamma   90.00
#
_symmetry.space_group_name_H-M   'P 1'
#
loop_
_entity.id
_entity.type
_entity.pdbx_description
1 polymer ?
#
loop_
_entity_poly.entity_id
_entity_poly.type
_entity_poly.pdbx_seq_one_letter_code
_entity_poly.pdbx_strand_id
1 'polypeptide(L)'
;MQLIVTHKHVVAADTVCVRFASAGGGRLTTFKPGAHIEMSFFGMMRRYSLTSLSSETNHYEICVLRTNPNAGGSAYIHDRLKPGDTIEVSEPQNDFPLNCDAAYTVFVAGGIGITPFYTMMDALHRAGSPFELHYAARAKNRFLPIS
;
A
#
# COMPACT_ATOMS: atom_id res chain seq x y z
N MET A 1 8.26 1.45 -14.09
CA MET A 1 7.96 0.07 -14.55
C MET A 1 6.51 -0.06 -14.99
N GLN A 2 6.18 -1.05 -15.83
CA GLN A 2 4.80 -1.40 -16.18
C GLN A 2 4.31 -2.60 -15.36
N LEU A 3 3.12 -2.45 -14.79
CA LEU A 3 2.46 -3.47 -13.98
C LEU A 3 1.09 -3.82 -14.56
N ILE A 4 0.67 -5.07 -14.40
CA ILE A 4 -0.68 -5.53 -14.73
C ILE A 4 -1.49 -5.73 -13.44
N VAL A 5 -2.73 -5.23 -13.42
CA VAL A 5 -3.64 -5.45 -12.31
C VAL A 5 -4.08 -6.92 -12.32
N THR A 6 -3.80 -7.64 -11.25
CA THR A 6 -4.19 -9.06 -11.12
C THR A 6 -5.45 -9.21 -10.27
N HIS A 7 -5.65 -8.33 -9.30
CA HIS A 7 -6.81 -8.39 -8.41
C HIS A 7 -7.19 -7.01 -7.88
N LYS A 8 -8.48 -6.78 -7.67
CA LYS A 8 -9.01 -5.60 -6.98
C LYS A 8 -10.18 -6.01 -6.10
N HIS A 9 -10.15 -5.64 -4.82
CA HIS A 9 -11.22 -5.97 -3.88
C HIS A 9 -11.48 -4.83 -2.90
N VAL A 10 -12.72 -4.73 -2.42
CA VAL A 10 -13.09 -3.81 -1.34
C VAL A 10 -12.63 -4.41 -0.01
N VAL A 11 -11.93 -3.64 0.80
CA VAL A 11 -11.38 -4.10 2.08
C VAL A 11 -12.06 -3.44 3.29
N ALA A 12 -12.57 -2.23 3.09
CA ALA A 12 -13.27 -1.42 4.09
C ALA A 12 -14.14 -0.38 3.38
N ALA A 13 -14.99 0.34 4.12
CA ALA A 13 -15.80 1.41 3.56
C ALA A 13 -14.92 2.46 2.87
N ASP A 14 -15.22 2.71 1.60
CA ASP A 14 -14.49 3.60 0.69
C ASP A 14 -13.03 3.19 0.41
N THR A 15 -12.60 1.97 0.73
CA THR A 15 -11.21 1.53 0.49
C THR A 15 -11.17 0.25 -0.35
N VAL A 16 -10.41 0.29 -1.44
CA VAL A 16 -10.07 -0.90 -2.23
C VAL A 16 -8.59 -1.21 -2.10
N CYS A 17 -8.23 -2.48 -2.15
CA CYS A 17 -6.85 -2.90 -2.36
C CYS A 17 -6.68 -3.48 -3.77
N VAL A 18 -5.55 -3.18 -4.38
CA VAL A 18 -5.22 -3.55 -5.75
C VAL A 18 -3.89 -4.29 -5.76
N ARG A 19 -3.91 -5.49 -6.32
CA ARG A 19 -2.71 -6.30 -6.55
C ARG A 19 -2.22 -6.14 -7.98
N PHE A 20 -0.90 -6.10 -8.11
CA PHE A 20 -0.21 -5.93 -9.35
C PHE A 20 0.88 -6.99 -9.52
N ALA A 21 1.06 -7.47 -10.74
CA ALA A 21 2.24 -8.25 -11.13
C ALA A 21 3.03 -7.50 -12.21
N SER A 22 4.26 -7.95 -12.49
CA SER A 22 5.04 -7.43 -13.63
C SER A 22 4.28 -7.66 -14.94
N ALA A 23 4.06 -6.60 -15.73
CA ALA A 23 3.40 -6.73 -17.03
C ALA A 23 4.27 -7.49 -18.06
N GLY A 24 5.60 -7.41 -17.92
CA GLY A 24 6.56 -8.15 -18.75
C GLY A 24 6.77 -9.61 -18.30
N GLY A 25 6.04 -10.07 -17.28
CA GLY A 25 6.31 -11.33 -16.59
C GLY A 25 7.51 -11.25 -15.65
N GLY A 26 7.77 -12.35 -14.94
CA GLY A 26 8.86 -12.44 -13.97
C GLY A 26 8.53 -11.86 -12.60
N ARG A 27 9.59 -11.67 -11.80
CA ARG A 27 9.52 -11.22 -10.40
C ARG A 27 9.71 -9.71 -10.30
N LEU A 28 8.97 -9.10 -9.39
CA LEU A 28 9.15 -7.71 -8.98
C LEU A 28 10.37 -7.56 -8.06
N THR A 29 10.89 -6.34 -7.95
CA THR A 29 11.97 -6.00 -7.04
C THR A 29 11.49 -6.03 -5.60
N THR A 30 12.33 -6.47 -4.67
CA THR A 30 12.04 -6.31 -3.25
C THR A 30 12.18 -4.84 -2.85
N PHE A 31 11.54 -4.44 -1.75
CA PHE A 31 11.61 -3.09 -1.24
C PHE A 31 11.87 -3.07 0.27
N LYS A 32 12.08 -1.88 0.84
CA LYS A 32 12.23 -1.71 2.29
C LYS A 32 10.88 -1.35 2.93
N PRO A 33 10.60 -1.78 4.17
CA PRO A 33 9.39 -1.41 4.90
C PRO A 33 9.12 0.10 4.90
N GLY A 34 7.87 0.49 4.66
CA GLY A 34 7.45 1.88 4.51
C GLY A 34 7.50 2.42 3.07
N ALA A 35 7.99 1.62 2.11
CA ALA A 35 8.08 2.04 0.72
C ALA A 35 6.71 2.30 0.07
N HIS A 36 6.72 3.11 -0.98
CA HIS A 36 5.58 3.47 -1.80
C HIS A 36 5.95 3.45 -3.29
N ILE A 37 4.94 3.40 -4.14
CA ILE A 37 5.06 3.61 -5.58
C ILE A 37 4.33 4.90 -5.96
N GLU A 38 4.81 5.54 -7.02
CA GLU A 38 4.19 6.71 -7.60
C GLU A 38 3.45 6.36 -8.89
N MET A 39 2.29 6.98 -9.08
CA MET A 39 1.40 6.76 -10.22
C MET A 39 0.92 8.11 -10.74
N SER A 40 0.94 8.33 -12.06
CA SER A 40 0.45 9.55 -12.69
C SER A 40 -1.01 9.39 -13.13
N PHE A 41 -1.88 10.28 -12.66
CA PHE A 41 -3.27 10.35 -13.12
C PHE A 41 -3.56 11.78 -13.60
N PHE A 42 -3.88 11.92 -14.89
CA PHE A 42 -4.23 13.22 -15.49
C PHE A 42 -3.17 14.31 -15.24
N GLY A 43 -1.88 13.93 -15.30
CA GLY A 43 -0.75 14.84 -15.07
C GLY A 43 -0.42 15.10 -13.60
N MET A 44 -1.11 14.47 -12.65
CA MET A 44 -0.83 14.57 -11.22
C MET A 44 -0.22 13.28 -10.68
N MET A 45 0.92 13.39 -10.01
CA MET A 45 1.54 12.27 -9.30
C MET A 45 0.81 11.99 -7.98
N ARG A 46 0.58 10.70 -7.72
CA ARG A 46 0.01 10.18 -6.47
C ARG A 46 0.92 9.09 -5.93
N ARG A 47 1.12 9.08 -4.61
CA ARG A 47 1.93 8.09 -3.89
C ARG A 47 1.03 7.13 -3.15
N TYR A 48 1.33 5.84 -3.24
CA TYR A 48 0.63 4.80 -2.51
C TYR A 48 1.63 3.87 -1.85
N SER A 49 1.55 3.77 -0.51
CA SER A 49 2.35 2.81 0.26
C SER A 49 2.08 1.39 -0.20
N LEU A 50 3.15 0.62 -0.34
CA LEU A 50 3.08 -0.80 -0.59
C LEU A 50 2.62 -1.50 0.70
N THR A 51 1.64 -2.40 0.56
CA THR A 51 1.05 -3.14 1.67
C THR A 51 1.33 -4.64 1.60
N SER A 52 1.84 -5.13 0.46
CA SER A 52 2.36 -6.50 0.34
C SER A 52 3.67 -6.68 1.12
N LEU A 53 4.05 -7.92 1.40
CA LEU A 53 5.30 -8.20 2.13
C LEU A 53 6.51 -7.67 1.34
N SER A 54 7.45 -7.03 2.04
CA SER A 54 8.60 -6.38 1.39
C SER A 54 9.59 -7.35 0.75
N SER A 55 9.54 -8.62 1.15
CA SER A 55 10.29 -9.74 0.57
C SER A 55 9.54 -10.49 -0.54
N GLU A 56 8.25 -10.22 -0.72
CA GLU A 56 7.46 -10.86 -1.76
C GLU A 56 7.73 -10.21 -3.12
N THR A 57 7.96 -11.05 -4.11
CA THR A 57 8.34 -10.62 -5.46
C THR A 57 7.31 -11.03 -6.52
N ASN A 58 6.25 -11.73 -6.13
CA ASN A 58 5.18 -12.14 -7.04
C ASN A 58 4.22 -11.01 -7.33
N HIS A 59 4.00 -10.12 -6.35
CA HIS A 59 3.06 -9.03 -6.50
C HIS A 59 3.42 -7.83 -5.61
N TYR A 60 2.97 -6.67 -6.05
CA TYR A 60 2.78 -5.50 -5.20
C TYR A 60 1.31 -5.36 -4.85
N GLU A 61 1.01 -4.85 -3.66
CA GLU A 61 -0.35 -4.46 -3.28
C GLU A 61 -0.34 -3.03 -2.72
N ILE A 62 -1.39 -2.27 -3.04
CA ILE A 62 -1.68 -0.97 -2.43
C ILE A 62 -3.13 -0.96 -1.96
N CYS A 63 -3.43 -0.17 -0.94
CA CYS A 63 -4.80 0.11 -0.51
C CYS A 63 -5.11 1.61 -0.64
N VAL A 64 -6.25 1.91 -1.27
CA VAL A 64 -6.61 3.26 -1.73
C VAL A 64 -7.96 3.66 -1.17
N LEU A 65 -7.94 4.65 -0.28
CA LEU A 65 -9.14 5.34 0.17
C LEU A 65 -9.69 6.25 -0.94
N ARG A 66 -10.99 6.17 -1.21
CA ARG A 66 -11.70 7.10 -2.09
C ARG A 66 -11.74 8.47 -1.42
N THR A 67 -10.95 9.38 -1.95
CA THR A 67 -11.03 10.81 -1.63
C THR A 67 -11.98 11.51 -2.60
N ASN A 68 -12.25 12.81 -2.39
CA ASN A 68 -13.21 13.61 -3.16
C ASN A 68 -13.31 13.17 -4.64
N PRO A 69 -14.52 12.91 -5.19
CA PRO A 69 -14.71 12.41 -6.56
C PRO A 69 -14.03 13.24 -7.65
N ASN A 70 -13.69 14.51 -7.38
CA ASN A 70 -12.97 15.38 -8.30
C ASN A 70 -11.43 15.22 -8.24
N ALA A 71 -10.88 14.38 -7.35
CA ALA A 71 -9.44 14.26 -7.07
C ALA A 71 -8.66 13.31 -8.00
N GLY A 72 -9.31 12.79 -9.04
CA GLY A 72 -8.70 12.09 -10.18
C GLY A 72 -8.21 10.67 -9.87
N GLY A 73 -7.13 10.53 -9.11
CA GLY A 73 -6.41 9.25 -8.95
C GLY A 73 -7.18 8.20 -8.15
N SER A 74 -7.67 8.55 -6.95
CA SER A 74 -8.45 7.62 -6.14
C SER A 74 -9.76 7.21 -6.82
N ALA A 75 -10.48 8.17 -7.41
CA ALA A 75 -11.69 7.88 -8.20
C ALA A 75 -11.41 6.97 -9.40
N TYR A 76 -10.31 7.19 -10.14
CA TYR A 76 -9.92 6.33 -11.25
C TYR A 76 -9.64 4.89 -10.80
N ILE A 77 -8.89 4.71 -9.70
CA ILE A 77 -8.58 3.38 -9.16
C ILE A 77 -9.86 2.65 -8.73
N HIS A 78 -10.81 3.38 -8.14
CA HIS A 78 -12.09 2.83 -7.72
C HIS A 78 -12.99 2.47 -8.90
N ASP A 79 -13.20 3.40 -9.83
CA ASP A 79 -14.28 3.33 -10.83
C ASP A 79 -13.85 2.74 -12.18
N ARG A 80 -12.56 2.82 -12.53
CA ARG A 80 -12.07 2.51 -13.89
C ARG A 80 -11.04 1.39 -13.90
N LEU A 81 -10.07 1.42 -13.01
CA LEU A 81 -8.98 0.43 -12.98
C LEU A 81 -9.53 -0.96 -12.64
N LYS A 82 -9.25 -1.97 -13.45
CA LYS A 82 -9.76 -3.35 -13.27
C LYS A 82 -8.68 -4.40 -13.56
N PRO A 83 -8.84 -5.65 -13.09
CA PRO A 83 -7.95 -6.74 -13.47
C PRO A 83 -7.78 -6.85 -14.99
N GLY A 84 -6.54 -7.07 -15.42
CA GLY A 84 -6.13 -7.08 -16.82
C GLY A 84 -5.64 -5.73 -17.36
N ASP A 85 -5.92 -4.61 -16.69
CA ASP A 85 -5.38 -3.32 -17.10
C ASP A 85 -3.88 -3.22 -16.78
N THR A 86 -3.14 -2.56 -17.68
CA THR A 86 -1.73 -2.20 -17.45
C THR A 86 -1.62 -0.76 -16.97
N ILE A 87 -0.73 -0.53 -16.00
CA ILE A 87 -0.43 0.80 -15.47
C ILE A 87 1.07 1.02 -15.31
N GLU A 88 1.52 2.23 -15.56
CA GLU A 88 2.90 2.64 -15.31
C GLU A 88 3.04 3.21 -13.89
N VAL A 89 4.08 2.77 -13.20
CA VAL A 89 4.40 3.20 -11.84
C VAL A 89 5.91 3.45 -11.70
N SER A 90 6.33 4.21 -10.69
CA SER A 90 7.76 4.34 -10.34
C SER A 90 8.34 3.01 -9.83
N GLU A 91 9.67 2.90 -9.75
CA GLU A 91 10.28 1.93 -8.83
C GLU A 91 9.86 2.24 -7.38
N PRO A 92 9.87 1.25 -6.46
CA PRO A 92 9.59 1.51 -5.06
C PRO A 92 10.56 2.55 -4.48
N GLN A 93 10.01 3.60 -3.86
CA GLN A 93 10.74 4.63 -3.15
C GLN A 93 10.40 4.58 -1.67
N ASN A 94 11.30 5.03 -0.79
CA ASN A 94 11.06 4.96 0.65
C ASN A 94 11.50 6.24 1.35
N ASP A 95 10.54 7.15 1.51
CA ASP A 95 10.70 8.40 2.29
C ASP A 95 10.32 8.23 3.77
N PHE A 96 9.97 7.00 4.18
CA PHE A 96 9.53 6.70 5.54
C PHE A 96 10.14 5.38 6.02
N PRO A 97 11.48 5.33 6.19
CA PRO A 97 12.16 4.10 6.58
C PRO A 97 11.88 3.73 8.04
N LEU A 98 11.74 2.43 8.29
CA LEU A 98 11.71 1.89 9.64
C LEU A 98 13.10 1.94 10.29
N ASN A 99 13.18 2.44 11.53
CA ASN A 99 14.39 2.30 12.35
C ASN A 99 14.39 0.92 13.03
N CYS A 100 15.20 -0.01 12.51
CA CYS A 100 15.29 -1.36 13.04
C CYS A 100 16.07 -1.47 14.36
N ASP A 101 16.82 -0.44 14.75
CA ASP A 101 17.65 -0.42 15.96
C ASP A 101 16.89 0.08 17.19
N ALA A 102 15.61 0.46 17.02
CA ALA A 102 14.77 0.89 18.13
C ALA A 102 14.48 -0.30 19.07
N ALA A 103 14.70 -0.10 20.38
CA ALA A 103 14.38 -1.10 21.39
C ALA A 103 12.87 -1.40 21.49
N TYR A 104 12.03 -0.43 21.12
CA TYR A 104 10.58 -0.55 21.09
C TYR A 104 9.99 0.47 20.11
N THR A 105 9.00 0.07 19.32
CA THR A 105 8.34 0.94 18.34
C THR A 105 6.86 1.16 18.69
N VAL A 106 6.41 2.42 18.63
CA VAL A 106 4.98 2.77 18.78
C VAL A 106 4.47 3.29 17.45
N PHE A 107 3.50 2.61 16.85
CA PHE A 107 2.79 3.08 15.65
C PHE A 107 1.49 3.78 16.04
N VAL A 108 1.21 4.93 15.43
CA VAL A 108 -0.07 5.65 15.60
C VAL A 108 -0.69 5.88 14.24
N ALA A 109 -1.78 5.19 13.94
CA ALA A 109 -2.44 5.19 12.64
C ALA A 109 -3.85 5.78 12.71
N GLY A 110 -4.20 6.57 11.68
CA GLY A 110 -5.54 7.09 11.45
C GLY A 110 -6.10 6.61 10.11
N GLY A 111 -7.15 5.78 10.13
CA GLY A 111 -7.83 5.28 8.92
C GLY A 111 -6.87 4.64 7.90
N ILE A 112 -6.76 5.23 6.71
CA ILE A 112 -5.88 4.72 5.64
C ILE A 112 -4.38 4.90 5.95
N GLY A 113 -4.01 5.74 6.92
CA GLY A 113 -2.62 5.95 7.32
C GLY A 113 -1.93 4.73 7.94
N ILE A 114 -2.65 3.62 8.14
CA ILE A 114 -2.07 2.34 8.56
C ILE A 114 -1.20 1.67 7.48
N THR A 115 -1.42 2.00 6.20
CA THR A 115 -0.83 1.26 5.08
C THR A 115 0.71 1.13 5.10
N PRO A 116 1.52 2.17 5.36
CA PRO A 116 2.97 1.98 5.46
C PRO A 116 3.35 1.06 6.64
N PHE A 117 2.56 1.05 7.72
CA PHE A 117 2.87 0.27 8.91
C PHE A 117 2.69 -1.23 8.71
N TYR A 118 1.90 -1.71 7.74
CA TYR A 118 1.79 -3.16 7.50
C TYR A 118 3.15 -3.80 7.25
N THR A 119 3.94 -3.19 6.37
CA THR A 119 5.27 -3.71 6.02
C THR A 119 6.28 -3.50 7.14
N MET A 120 6.12 -2.45 7.96
CA MET A 120 6.97 -2.20 9.12
C MET A 120 6.69 -3.17 10.27
N MET A 121 5.41 -3.39 10.58
CA MET A 121 4.96 -4.34 11.60
C MET A 121 5.36 -5.76 11.23
N ASP A 122 5.22 -6.18 9.96
CA ASP A 122 5.73 -7.48 9.50
C ASP A 122 7.25 -7.59 9.68
N ALA A 123 8.01 -6.55 9.31
CA ALA A 123 9.46 -6.56 9.48
C ALA A 123 9.89 -6.67 10.96
N LEU A 124 9.26 -5.90 11.86
CA LEU A 124 9.53 -5.99 13.30
C LEU A 124 9.09 -7.34 13.87
N HIS A 125 7.93 -7.85 13.45
CA HIS A 125 7.43 -9.16 13.87
C HIS A 125 8.40 -10.28 13.49
N ARG A 126 8.92 -10.29 12.26
CA ARG A 126 9.93 -11.25 11.80
C ARG A 126 11.27 -11.12 12.53
N ALA A 127 11.64 -9.91 12.92
CA ALA A 127 12.86 -9.65 13.69
C ALA A 127 12.72 -9.99 15.18
N GLY A 128 11.51 -10.26 15.68
CA GLY A 128 11.25 -10.41 17.11
C GLY A 128 11.35 -9.09 17.89
N SER A 129 11.30 -7.95 17.19
CA SER A 129 11.38 -6.63 17.80
C SER A 129 10.00 -6.19 18.31
N PRO A 130 9.89 -5.75 19.57
CA PRO A 130 8.59 -5.42 20.16
C PRO A 130 8.03 -4.10 19.62
N PHE A 131 6.72 -4.09 19.41
CA PHE A 131 5.99 -2.88 19.02
C PHE A 131 4.55 -2.91 19.51
N GLU A 132 3.90 -1.74 19.48
CA GLU A 132 2.45 -1.59 19.62
C GLU A 132 1.87 -0.71 18.52
N LEU A 133 0.57 -0.89 18.28
CA LEU A 133 -0.20 -0.11 17.32
C LEU A 133 -1.39 0.54 18.01
N HIS A 134 -1.45 1.87 17.96
CA HIS A 134 -2.63 2.66 18.25
C HIS A 134 -3.35 3.00 16.94
N TYR A 135 -4.46 2.32 16.67
CA TYR A 135 -5.21 2.49 15.42
C TYR A 135 -6.60 3.09 15.67
N ALA A 136 -6.88 4.25 15.07
CA ALA A 136 -8.16 4.92 15.13
C ALA A 136 -8.79 5.12 13.75
N ALA A 137 -10.10 5.03 13.66
CA ALA A 137 -10.87 5.35 12.47
C ALA A 137 -12.18 6.05 12.84
N ARG A 138 -12.73 6.86 11.92
CA ARG A 138 -13.98 7.62 12.16
C ARG A 138 -15.22 6.74 12.34
N ALA A 139 -15.18 5.49 11.85
CA ALA A 139 -16.26 4.53 11.95
C ALA A 139 -15.70 3.10 11.89
N LYS A 140 -16.40 2.15 12.52
CA LYS A 140 -15.95 0.75 12.61
C LYS A 140 -15.73 0.09 11.25
N ASN A 141 -16.56 0.41 10.26
CA ASN A 141 -16.44 -0.13 8.90
C ASN A 141 -15.28 0.47 8.08
N ARG A 142 -14.51 1.41 8.62
CA ARG A 142 -13.34 2.03 7.98
C ARG A 142 -12.00 1.48 8.49
N PHE A 143 -12.02 0.56 9.46
CA PHE A 143 -10.82 -0.16 9.86
C PHE A 143 -10.41 -1.10 8.72
N LEU A 144 -9.16 -1.01 8.28
CA LEU A 144 -8.58 -2.04 7.44
C LEU A 144 -8.18 -3.24 8.33
N PRO A 145 -8.23 -4.47 7.81
CA PRO A 145 -7.81 -5.66 8.55
C PRO A 145 -6.37 -5.55 9.04
N ILE A 146 -6.12 -6.07 10.24
CA ILE A 146 -4.79 -6.34 10.77
C ILE A 146 -4.75 -7.87 10.91
N SER A 147 -3.89 -8.52 10.13
CA SER A 147 -3.71 -9.97 10.11
C SER A 147 -2.34 -10.34 10.66
#